data_AF-A0A972I2Q9-F1
#
_entry.id   AF-A0A972I2Q9-F1
#
_cell.length_a   1.000
_cell.length_b   1.000
_cell.length_c   1.000
_cell.angle_alpha   90.00
_cell.angle_beta   90.00
_cell.angle_gamma   90.00
#
_symmetry.space_group_name_H-M   'P 1'
#
loop_
_entity.id
_entity.type
_entity.pdbx_description
1 polymer ?
#
loop_
_entity_poly.entity_id
_entity_poly.type
_entity_poly.pdbx_seq_one_letter_code
_entity_poly.pdbx_strand_id
1 'polypeptide(L)'
;MRKITTLVIVLISIFALTSCSDITSSVKSGKADSRTHAAMSFVENSDGIHLNVETKIGEEDVDMDIQIVDNNMVVNAILDGEKRTIIQNEEFTYVLSDDIKFGYKINNVNDDELIQTLNNFKNFTNISSSMVGSGTIEIEDSSYNYEMFSITTLANTSIKYCYSDKDDLNYIIFSGENDDKVIQINKIDTKINAKSFEIPKDYNISEE
;
A
#
# COMPACT_ATOMS: atom_id res chain seq x y z
N MET A 1 -10.95 13.58 6.77
CA MET A 1 -9.65 13.47 7.47
C MET A 1 -9.26 12.03 7.80
N ARG A 2 -9.99 11.27 8.65
CA ARG A 2 -9.61 9.88 9.01
C ARG A 2 -9.54 8.88 7.83
N LYS A 3 -10.33 9.09 6.78
CA LYS A 3 -10.40 8.19 5.61
C LYS A 3 -9.12 8.23 4.75
N ILE A 4 -8.59 9.43 4.51
CA ILE A 4 -7.34 9.63 3.73
C ILE A 4 -6.17 8.96 4.46
N THR A 5 -6.01 9.15 5.77
CA THR A 5 -4.95 8.52 6.57
C THR A 5 -4.92 6.98 6.45
N THR A 6 -6.08 6.33 6.28
CA THR A 6 -6.12 4.86 6.15
C THR A 6 -5.63 4.39 4.78
N LEU A 7 -5.98 5.11 3.71
CA LEU A 7 -5.41 4.88 2.37
C LEU A 7 -3.88 5.06 2.37
N VAL A 8 -3.39 6.06 3.10
CA VAL A 8 -1.95 6.31 3.28
C VAL A 8 -1.27 5.15 4.01
N ILE A 9 -1.89 4.63 5.07
CA ILE A 9 -1.36 3.48 5.82
C ILE A 9 -1.34 2.21 4.97
N VAL A 10 -2.38 1.98 4.15
CA VAL A 10 -2.43 0.85 3.21
C VAL A 10 -1.25 0.94 2.24
N LEU A 11 -1.04 2.11 1.64
CA LEU A 11 0.07 2.35 0.73
C LEU A 11 1.43 2.21 1.45
N ILE A 12 1.62 2.77 2.65
CA ILE A 12 2.85 2.59 3.46
C ILE A 12 3.17 1.12 3.71
N SER A 13 2.15 0.36 4.11
CA SER A 13 2.27 -1.06 4.46
C SER A 13 2.61 -1.92 3.24
N ILE A 14 2.12 -1.51 2.08
CA ILE A 14 2.45 -2.10 0.78
C ILE A 14 3.88 -1.76 0.34
N PHE A 15 4.32 -0.50 0.48
CA PHE A 15 5.64 -0.09 0.00
C PHE A 15 6.79 -0.59 0.90
N ALA A 16 6.56 -0.73 2.20
CA ALA A 16 7.54 -1.37 3.11
C ALA A 16 7.85 -2.83 2.72
N LEU A 17 7.00 -3.49 1.92
CA LEU A 17 7.29 -4.79 1.31
C LEU A 17 8.41 -4.70 0.26
N THR A 18 8.45 -3.59 -0.50
CA THR A 18 9.38 -3.39 -1.63
C THR A 18 10.76 -2.88 -1.22
N SER A 19 10.89 -2.27 -0.03
CA SER A 19 12.15 -1.71 0.49
C SER A 19 12.96 -2.67 1.37
N CYS A 20 12.50 -3.93 1.53
CA CYS A 20 13.23 -4.97 2.29
C CYS A 20 14.49 -5.50 1.58
N SER A 21 14.90 -4.91 0.45
CA SER A 21 16.05 -5.35 -0.36
C SER A 21 17.43 -5.01 0.23
N ASP A 22 17.52 -4.10 1.22
CA ASP A 22 18.81 -3.64 1.80
C ASP A 22 19.01 -4.04 3.28
N ILE A 23 18.75 -5.30 3.63
CA ILE A 23 19.15 -5.84 4.94
C ILE A 23 20.63 -6.25 4.91
N THR A 24 21.52 -5.25 4.86
CA THR A 24 22.91 -5.41 5.28
C THR A 24 23.18 -4.59 6.53
N SER A 25 22.96 -5.19 7.71
CA SER A 25 24.02 -5.36 8.72
C SER A 25 23.46 -5.61 10.13
N SER A 26 24.01 -6.65 10.76
CA SER A 26 24.19 -6.80 12.21
C SER A 26 23.00 -7.19 13.09
N VAL A 27 22.37 -8.34 12.83
CA VAL A 27 21.87 -9.18 13.93
C VAL A 27 22.34 -10.62 13.69
N LYS A 28 23.08 -11.16 14.67
CA LYS A 28 23.47 -12.57 14.71
C LYS A 28 22.22 -13.43 14.97
N SER A 29 21.52 -13.82 13.93
CA SER A 29 20.87 -15.14 13.80
C SER A 29 20.23 -15.26 12.42
N GLY A 30 20.73 -16.20 11.61
CA GLY A 30 20.02 -16.74 10.45
C GLY A 30 19.87 -15.79 9.26
N LYS A 31 20.79 -15.90 8.29
CA LYS A 31 20.43 -15.79 6.87
C LYS A 31 19.51 -16.97 6.50
N ALA A 32 18.30 -16.98 7.04
CA ALA A 32 17.20 -17.75 6.49
C ALA A 32 16.36 -16.73 5.75
N ASP A 33 16.21 -16.90 4.44
CA ASP A 33 15.52 -15.99 3.54
C ASP A 33 14.16 -15.59 4.13
N SER A 34 13.99 -14.30 4.45
CA SER A 34 12.73 -13.78 5.00
C SER A 34 11.58 -14.16 4.07
N ARG A 35 10.46 -14.65 4.64
CA ARG A 35 9.26 -14.97 3.86
C ARG A 35 8.72 -13.72 3.17
N THR A 36 8.83 -12.55 3.82
CA THR A 36 8.53 -11.26 3.22
C THR A 36 9.39 -11.00 1.99
N HIS A 37 10.70 -11.19 2.09
CA HIS A 37 11.58 -10.99 0.95
C HIS A 37 11.28 -11.98 -0.19
N ALA A 38 11.08 -13.27 0.12
CA ALA A 38 10.74 -14.27 -0.88
C ALA A 38 9.41 -13.98 -1.59
N ALA A 39 8.37 -13.62 -0.84
CA ALA A 39 7.06 -13.23 -1.36
C ALA A 39 7.09 -11.96 -2.22
N MET A 40 8.17 -11.16 -2.14
CA MET A 40 8.31 -9.91 -2.89
C MET A 40 9.37 -9.96 -3.99
N SER A 41 10.20 -11.00 -4.02
CA SER A 41 11.29 -11.15 -5.00
C SER A 41 10.84 -11.10 -6.47
N PHE A 42 9.59 -11.48 -6.75
CA PHE A 42 9.03 -11.39 -8.11
C PHE A 42 8.71 -9.95 -8.54
N VAL A 43 8.56 -9.02 -7.58
CA VAL A 43 8.30 -7.60 -7.82
C VAL A 43 9.59 -6.87 -8.18
N GLU A 44 10.73 -7.24 -7.58
CA GLU A 44 12.04 -6.59 -7.81
C GLU A 44 12.49 -6.63 -9.27
N ASN A 45 11.98 -7.58 -10.08
CA ASN A 45 12.31 -7.73 -11.50
C ASN A 45 11.13 -7.39 -12.43
N SER A 46 10.12 -6.70 -11.92
CA SER A 46 8.90 -6.38 -12.67
C SER A 46 8.81 -4.91 -13.06
N ASP A 47 8.11 -4.62 -14.15
CA ASP A 47 7.80 -3.26 -14.59
C ASP A 47 6.73 -2.59 -13.72
N GLY A 48 6.18 -3.28 -12.72
CA GLY A 48 5.16 -2.77 -11.82
C GLY A 48 4.47 -3.84 -10.98
N ILE A 49 3.78 -3.40 -9.93
CA ILE A 49 3.03 -4.24 -9.00
C ILE A 49 1.53 -3.94 -9.08
N HIS A 50 0.73 -4.98 -9.01
CA HIS A 50 -0.72 -4.92 -8.90
C HIS A 50 -1.19 -5.66 -7.66
N LEU A 51 -2.06 -5.01 -6.91
CA LEU A 51 -2.57 -5.45 -5.62
C LEU A 51 -4.09 -5.33 -5.59
N ASN A 52 -4.74 -6.36 -5.07
CA ASN A 52 -6.13 -6.27 -4.65
C ASN A 52 -6.17 -6.48 -3.14
N VAL A 53 -6.69 -5.50 -2.42
CA VAL A 53 -6.69 -5.48 -0.95
C VAL A 53 -8.06 -5.08 -0.41
N GLU A 54 -8.35 -5.54 0.80
CA GLU A 54 -9.54 -5.18 1.56
C GLU A 54 -9.11 -4.62 2.93
N THR A 55 -9.73 -3.53 3.37
CA THR A 55 -9.43 -2.93 4.68
C THR A 55 -10.62 -2.14 5.22
N LYS A 56 -10.54 -1.72 6.48
CA LYS A 56 -11.56 -0.87 7.12
C LYS A 56 -11.19 0.60 7.11
N ILE A 57 -12.00 1.41 6.43
CA ILE A 57 -11.89 2.87 6.45
C ILE A 57 -13.03 3.45 7.31
N GLY A 58 -12.73 3.69 8.59
CA GLY A 58 -13.78 4.00 9.57
C GLY A 58 -14.51 2.72 9.97
N GLU A 59 -15.82 2.67 9.75
CA GLU A 59 -16.65 1.47 9.98
C GLU A 59 -16.96 0.70 8.69
N GLU A 60 -16.47 1.18 7.54
CA GLU A 60 -16.76 0.62 6.22
C GLU A 60 -15.64 -0.30 5.75
N ASP A 61 -16.00 -1.48 5.27
CA ASP A 61 -15.11 -2.35 4.51
C ASP A 61 -14.93 -1.77 3.09
N VAL A 62 -13.68 -1.66 2.67
CA VAL A 62 -13.28 -1.03 1.40
C VAL A 62 -12.36 -1.96 0.64
N ASP A 63 -12.82 -2.35 -0.54
CA ASP A 63 -12.02 -3.04 -1.56
C ASP A 63 -11.25 -2.03 -2.41
N MET A 64 -9.95 -2.28 -2.59
CA MET A 64 -9.06 -1.45 -3.39
C MET A 64 -8.27 -2.29 -4.38
N ASP A 65 -8.27 -1.85 -5.64
CA ASP A 65 -7.41 -2.32 -6.72
C ASP A 65 -6.34 -1.26 -6.97
N ILE A 66 -5.08 -1.62 -6.69
CA ILE A 66 -3.94 -0.72 -6.70
C ILE A 66 -2.94 -1.21 -7.75
N GLN A 67 -2.55 -0.34 -8.67
CA GLN A 67 -1.50 -0.61 -9.67
C GLN A 67 -0.43 0.45 -9.58
N ILE A 68 0.84 0.05 -9.53
CA ILE A 68 1.99 0.94 -9.39
C ILE A 68 3.01 0.58 -10.47
N VAL A 69 3.45 1.60 -11.22
CA VAL A 69 4.52 1.52 -12.24
C VAL A 69 5.39 2.75 -12.08
N ASP A 70 6.67 2.56 -11.78
CA ASP A 70 7.61 3.65 -11.52
C ASP A 70 7.04 4.67 -10.52
N ASN A 71 6.86 5.93 -10.96
CA ASN A 71 6.30 7.04 -10.19
C ASN A 71 4.77 7.20 -10.38
N ASN A 72 4.12 6.29 -11.09
CA ASN A 72 2.69 6.35 -11.39
C ASN A 72 1.93 5.35 -10.53
N MET A 73 0.75 5.76 -10.08
CA MET A 73 -0.13 4.93 -9.28
C MET A 73 -1.56 5.08 -9.76
N VAL A 74 -2.30 3.98 -9.80
CA VAL A 74 -3.74 3.98 -9.87
C VAL A 74 -4.31 3.31 -8.63
N VAL A 75 -5.39 3.85 -8.10
CA VAL A 75 -6.21 3.20 -7.08
C VAL A 75 -7.66 3.26 -7.53
N ASN A 76 -8.29 2.11 -7.70
CA ASN A 76 -9.73 2.01 -7.85
C ASN A 76 -10.32 1.52 -6.53
N ALA A 77 -11.30 2.21 -5.99
CA ALA A 77 -11.95 1.85 -4.74
C ALA A 77 -13.46 2.10 -4.79
N ILE A 78 -14.21 1.37 -3.99
CA ILE A 78 -15.61 1.71 -3.70
C ILE A 78 -15.61 2.45 -2.36
N LEU A 79 -15.94 3.73 -2.36
CA LEU A 79 -15.98 4.58 -1.17
C LEU A 79 -17.38 5.15 -1.02
N ASP A 80 -17.99 4.95 0.15
CA ASP A 80 -19.36 5.41 0.44
C ASP A 80 -20.39 4.89 -0.61
N GLY A 81 -20.16 3.70 -1.16
CA GLY A 81 -21.00 3.09 -2.20
C GLY A 81 -20.76 3.60 -3.63
N GLU A 82 -19.84 4.54 -3.82
CA GLU A 82 -19.50 5.11 -5.12
C GLU A 82 -18.14 4.62 -5.61
N LYS A 83 -18.04 4.33 -6.90
CA LYS A 83 -16.76 3.93 -7.49
C LYS A 83 -15.90 5.17 -7.74
N ARG A 84 -14.71 5.17 -7.13
CA ARG A 84 -13.71 6.25 -7.20
C ARG A 84 -12.42 5.72 -7.81
N THR A 85 -11.82 6.53 -8.68
CA THR A 85 -10.52 6.24 -9.28
C THR A 85 -9.56 7.36 -8.96
N ILE A 86 -8.42 7.05 -8.35
CA ILE A 86 -7.33 7.99 -8.11
C ILE A 86 -6.21 7.63 -9.08
N ILE A 87 -5.79 8.59 -9.90
CA ILE A 87 -4.67 8.43 -10.83
C ILE A 87 -3.60 9.44 -10.45
N GLN A 88 -2.40 8.98 -10.10
CA GLN A 88 -1.25 9.82 -9.80
C GLN A 88 -0.18 9.62 -10.85
N ASN A 89 0.39 10.74 -11.32
CA ASN A 89 1.63 10.78 -12.08
C ASN A 89 2.61 11.78 -11.45
N GLU A 90 3.72 12.10 -12.13
CA GLU A 90 4.75 13.00 -11.59
C GLU A 90 4.26 14.42 -11.31
N GLU A 91 3.31 14.94 -12.10
CA GLU A 91 2.89 16.34 -12.07
C GLU A 91 1.55 16.54 -11.35
N PHE A 92 0.64 15.58 -11.46
CA PHE A 92 -0.74 15.73 -11.01
C PHE A 92 -1.27 14.48 -10.31
N THR A 93 -2.27 14.71 -9.47
CA THR A 93 -3.17 13.69 -8.92
C THR A 93 -4.57 13.99 -9.41
N TYR A 94 -5.22 12.97 -9.97
CA TYR A 94 -6.60 13.03 -10.44
C TYR A 94 -7.48 12.21 -9.51
N VAL A 95 -8.58 12.80 -9.05
CA VAL A 95 -9.60 12.10 -8.27
C VAL A 95 -10.89 12.07 -9.09
N LEU A 96 -11.26 10.89 -9.54
CA LEU A 96 -12.35 10.66 -10.48
C LEU A 96 -13.54 10.00 -9.76
N SER A 97 -14.74 10.48 -10.05
CA SER A 97 -16.01 9.82 -9.72
C SER A 97 -16.54 9.10 -10.95
N ASP A 98 -16.59 7.78 -10.89
CA ASP A 98 -16.94 6.98 -12.07
C ASP A 98 -18.43 7.08 -12.42
N ASP A 99 -19.28 7.34 -11.42
CA ASP A 99 -20.73 7.36 -11.58
C ASP A 99 -21.22 8.63 -12.29
N ILE A 100 -20.62 9.78 -11.96
CA ILE A 100 -20.98 11.08 -12.56
C ILE A 100 -20.04 11.54 -13.67
N LYS A 101 -18.99 10.75 -13.97
CA LYS A 101 -17.99 11.07 -15.00
C LYS A 101 -17.37 12.46 -14.82
N PHE A 102 -17.03 12.77 -13.58
CA PHE A 102 -16.42 14.02 -13.17
C PHE A 102 -15.15 13.75 -12.38
N GLY A 103 -14.15 14.62 -12.50
CA GLY A 103 -12.94 14.53 -11.72
C GLY A 103 -12.31 15.87 -11.39
N TYR A 104 -11.43 15.84 -10.41
CA TYR A 104 -10.60 16.97 -10.01
C TYR A 104 -9.15 16.67 -10.35
N LYS A 105 -8.45 17.68 -10.86
CA LYS A 105 -7.01 17.66 -11.09
C LYS A 105 -6.34 18.52 -10.03
N ILE A 106 -5.47 17.90 -9.23
CA ILE A 106 -4.71 18.53 -8.16
C ILE A 106 -3.24 18.58 -8.60
N ASN A 107 -2.63 19.75 -8.48
CA ASN A 107 -1.20 19.91 -8.73
C ASN A 107 -0.40 19.32 -7.57
N ASN A 108 0.49 18.36 -7.86
CA ASN A 108 1.35 17.71 -6.86
C ASN A 108 2.39 18.65 -6.23
N VAL A 109 2.36 19.96 -6.51
CA VAL A 109 3.31 20.97 -6.02
C VAL A 109 2.70 21.97 -5.00
N ASN A 110 1.37 22.08 -4.89
CA ASN A 110 0.71 23.14 -4.11
C ASN A 110 -0.14 22.74 -2.88
N ASP A 111 -0.32 21.46 -2.57
CA ASP A 111 -1.11 21.00 -1.42
C ASP A 111 -0.23 20.35 -0.34
N ASP A 112 0.22 21.12 0.65
CA ASP A 112 1.19 20.67 1.67
C ASP A 112 0.79 19.39 2.42
N GLU A 113 -0.50 19.05 2.57
CA GLU A 113 -0.95 17.84 3.27
C GLU A 113 -1.00 16.61 2.35
N LEU A 114 -1.55 16.75 1.15
CA LEU A 114 -1.55 15.68 0.15
C LEU A 114 -0.13 15.45 -0.38
N ILE A 115 0.69 16.50 -0.49
CA ILE A 115 2.10 16.46 -0.86
C ILE A 115 2.98 16.00 0.28
N GLN A 116 2.71 16.29 1.55
CA GLN A 116 3.41 15.56 2.63
C GLN A 116 3.05 14.09 2.57
N THR A 117 1.79 13.77 2.33
CA THR A 117 1.31 12.39 2.19
C THR A 117 1.96 11.68 0.97
N LEU A 118 2.08 12.37 -0.17
CA LEU A 118 2.66 11.90 -1.43
C LEU A 118 4.19 12.00 -1.53
N ASN A 119 4.82 12.96 -0.88
CA ASN A 119 6.27 13.03 -0.71
C ASN A 119 6.72 12.04 0.36
N ASN A 120 5.88 11.77 1.37
CA ASN A 120 6.06 10.59 2.20
C ASN A 120 5.96 9.35 1.31
N PHE A 121 5.03 9.24 0.33
CA PHE A 121 5.02 8.14 -0.68
C PHE A 121 6.32 8.02 -1.49
N LYS A 122 6.90 9.12 -2.00
CA LYS A 122 8.23 9.09 -2.66
C LYS A 122 9.39 8.79 -1.72
N ASN A 123 9.27 9.12 -0.43
CA ASN A 123 10.24 8.75 0.60
C ASN A 123 10.00 7.33 1.15
N PHE A 124 8.87 6.70 0.83
CA PHE A 124 8.50 5.38 1.35
C PHE A 124 9.10 4.22 0.55
N THR A 125 9.56 4.46 -0.67
CA THR A 125 10.50 3.57 -1.36
C THR A 125 11.85 3.46 -0.64
N ASN A 126 12.13 4.37 0.31
CA ASN A 126 13.31 4.39 1.18
C ASN A 126 12.96 4.10 2.66
N ILE A 127 11.85 3.44 2.99
CA ILE A 127 11.59 3.00 4.37
C ILE A 127 12.67 1.98 4.74
N SER A 128 13.61 2.42 5.58
CA SER A 128 14.44 1.53 6.34
C SER A 128 13.56 0.85 7.39
N SER A 129 13.32 -0.44 7.22
CA SER A 129 12.69 -1.26 8.24
C SER A 129 13.67 -2.33 8.70
N SER A 130 13.52 -2.76 9.95
CA SER A 130 14.33 -3.85 10.50
C SER A 130 13.41 -4.91 11.08
N MET A 131 13.72 -6.18 10.78
CA MET A 131 13.00 -7.29 11.39
C MET A 131 13.27 -7.29 12.90
N VAL A 132 12.19 -7.23 13.67
CA VAL A 132 12.23 -7.15 15.13
C VAL A 132 11.56 -8.35 15.80
N GLY A 133 10.86 -9.19 15.04
CA GLY A 133 10.28 -10.42 15.57
C GLY A 133 9.58 -11.27 14.53
N SER A 134 9.15 -12.44 14.96
CA SER A 134 8.27 -13.33 14.23
C SER A 134 7.45 -14.16 15.21
N GLY A 135 6.37 -14.77 14.75
CA GLY A 135 5.53 -15.62 15.57
C GLY A 135 4.28 -16.07 14.84
N THR A 136 3.24 -16.36 15.61
CA THR A 136 1.93 -16.76 15.10
C THR A 136 0.86 -15.83 15.64
N ILE A 137 -0.15 -15.51 14.84
CA ILE A 137 -1.29 -14.68 15.20
C ILE A 137 -2.59 -15.32 14.71
N GLU A 138 -3.67 -15.17 15.46
CA GLU A 138 -5.00 -15.60 15.04
C GLU A 138 -5.76 -14.43 14.42
N ILE A 139 -6.28 -14.61 13.21
CA ILE A 139 -7.12 -13.66 12.47
C ILE A 139 -8.31 -14.47 11.92
N GLU A 140 -9.54 -14.07 12.25
CA GLU A 140 -10.77 -14.73 11.77
C GLU A 140 -10.75 -16.27 11.93
N ASP A 141 -10.48 -16.72 13.16
CA ASP A 141 -10.40 -18.14 13.55
C ASP A 141 -9.33 -18.96 12.82
N SER A 142 -8.44 -18.31 12.07
CA SER A 142 -7.34 -18.92 11.33
C SER A 142 -5.99 -18.47 11.89
N SER A 143 -5.02 -19.37 11.91
CA SER A 143 -3.67 -19.12 12.43
C SER A 143 -2.72 -18.74 11.29
N TYR A 144 -1.98 -17.65 11.46
CA TYR A 144 -1.02 -17.14 10.48
C TYR A 144 0.35 -16.98 11.10
N ASN A 145 1.40 -17.35 10.35
CA ASN A 145 2.78 -17.04 10.72
C ASN A 145 3.04 -15.57 10.36
N TYR A 146 3.74 -14.81 11.19
CA TYR A 146 4.09 -13.43 10.86
C TYR A 146 5.57 -13.13 10.97
N GLU A 147 6.04 -12.21 10.13
CA GLU A 147 7.31 -11.50 10.27
C GLU A 147 7.02 -10.04 10.60
N MET A 148 7.65 -9.50 11.65
CA MET A 148 7.41 -8.16 12.17
C MET A 148 8.60 -7.25 11.94
N PHE A 149 8.33 -6.08 11.39
CA PHE A 149 9.31 -5.07 11.02
C PHE A 149 9.01 -3.75 11.73
N SER A 150 10.02 -3.15 12.34
CA SER A 150 9.93 -1.80 12.90
C SER A 150 10.25 -0.78 11.81
N ILE A 151 9.43 0.26 11.68
CA ILE A 151 9.66 1.34 10.71
C ILE A 151 10.60 2.37 11.37
N THR A 152 11.85 2.43 10.91
CA THR A 152 12.88 3.26 11.57
C THR A 152 12.57 4.76 11.46
N THR A 153 11.84 5.17 10.43
CA THR A 153 11.42 6.56 10.18
C THR A 153 10.15 6.96 10.94
N LEU A 154 9.41 6.00 11.52
CA LEU A 154 8.17 6.25 12.26
C LEU A 154 8.28 5.61 13.65
N ALA A 155 8.52 6.44 14.66
CA ALA A 155 8.64 5.98 16.04
C ALA A 155 7.39 5.18 16.47
N ASN A 156 7.61 4.13 17.27
CA ASN A 156 6.56 3.27 17.80
C ASN A 156 5.64 2.63 16.74
N THR A 157 6.11 2.52 15.50
CA THR A 157 5.35 1.95 14.40
C THR A 157 5.97 0.64 13.94
N SER A 158 5.14 -0.39 13.75
CA SER A 158 5.57 -1.68 13.22
C SER A 158 4.59 -2.24 12.21
N ILE A 159 5.09 -3.10 11.34
CA ILE A 159 4.31 -3.83 10.35
C ILE A 159 4.51 -5.32 10.59
N LYS A 160 3.42 -6.09 10.63
CA LYS A 160 3.45 -7.54 10.58
C LYS A 160 2.94 -8.01 9.23
N TYR A 161 3.76 -8.77 8.51
CA TYR A 161 3.34 -9.48 7.33
C TYR A 161 2.94 -10.89 7.72
N CYS A 162 1.70 -11.27 7.45
CA CYS A 162 1.09 -12.50 7.94
C CYS A 162 0.84 -13.47 6.78
N TYR A 163 1.41 -14.66 6.91
CA TYR A 163 1.46 -15.72 5.92
C TYR A 163 0.62 -16.91 6.34
N SER A 164 -0.08 -17.51 5.38
CA SER A 164 -0.66 -18.84 5.57
C SER A 164 0.44 -19.91 5.70
N ASP A 165 0.04 -21.14 6.03
CA ASP A 165 0.94 -22.31 6.05
C ASP A 165 1.54 -22.66 4.69
N LYS A 166 1.01 -22.08 3.60
CA LYS A 166 1.54 -22.22 2.23
C LYS A 166 2.51 -21.10 1.84
N ASP A 167 2.87 -20.23 2.79
CA ASP A 167 3.70 -19.05 2.58
C ASP A 167 3.07 -17.96 1.68
N ASP A 168 1.76 -18.05 1.42
CA ASP A 168 1.01 -16.97 0.76
C ASP A 168 0.85 -15.79 1.74
N LEU A 169 1.17 -14.56 1.30
CA LEU A 169 0.93 -13.35 2.08
C LEU A 169 -0.57 -13.02 2.06
N ASN A 170 -1.22 -13.10 3.22
CA ASN A 170 -2.68 -12.93 3.35
C ASN A 170 -3.08 -11.65 4.06
N TYR A 171 -2.29 -11.19 5.04
CA TYR A 171 -2.60 -9.96 5.77
C TYR A 171 -1.36 -9.11 6.04
N ILE A 172 -1.57 -7.81 6.09
CA ILE A 172 -0.61 -6.84 6.62
C ILE A 172 -1.26 -6.14 7.80
N ILE A 173 -0.60 -6.15 8.95
CA ILE A 173 -1.05 -5.46 10.14
C ILE A 173 -0.09 -4.32 10.43
N PHE A 174 -0.57 -3.09 10.30
CA PHE A 174 0.15 -1.90 10.69
C PHE A 174 -0.24 -1.51 12.12
N SER A 175 0.72 -1.56 13.03
CA SER A 175 0.56 -1.16 14.42
C SER A 175 1.19 0.22 14.63
N GLY A 176 0.39 1.21 15.01
CA GLY A 176 0.81 2.58 15.35
C GLY A 176 0.32 3.02 16.73
N GLU A 177 0.39 4.32 17.03
CA GLU A 177 0.10 4.86 18.37
C GLU A 177 -1.36 4.70 18.84
N ASN A 178 -2.33 4.67 17.92
CA ASN A 178 -3.75 4.73 18.27
C ASN A 178 -4.44 3.37 18.15
N ASP A 179 -4.32 2.69 17.00
CA ASP A 179 -4.97 1.41 16.73
C ASP A 179 -4.20 0.64 15.64
N ASP A 180 -4.37 -0.69 15.64
CA ASP A 180 -3.90 -1.55 14.56
C ASP A 180 -4.80 -1.38 13.32
N LYS A 181 -4.18 -1.31 12.15
CA LYS A 181 -4.86 -1.38 10.85
C LYS A 181 -4.56 -2.72 10.21
N VAL A 182 -5.62 -3.48 9.94
CA VAL A 182 -5.54 -4.77 9.25
C VAL A 182 -5.89 -4.57 7.79
N ILE A 183 -5.05 -5.10 6.91
CA ILE A 183 -5.20 -5.05 5.46
C ILE A 183 -5.16 -6.49 4.98
N GLN A 184 -6.26 -6.99 4.43
CA GLN A 184 -6.30 -8.28 3.79
C GLN A 184 -5.79 -8.16 2.35
N ILE A 185 -4.94 -9.10 1.95
CA ILE A 185 -4.38 -9.19 0.63
C ILE A 185 -5.12 -10.30 -0.12
N ASN A 186 -5.98 -9.90 -1.05
CA ASN A 186 -6.70 -10.82 -1.92
C ASN A 186 -5.83 -11.27 -3.11
N LYS A 187 -4.94 -10.38 -3.57
CA LYS A 187 -4.08 -10.65 -4.73
C LYS A 187 -2.82 -9.79 -4.74
N ILE A 188 -1.70 -10.39 -5.12
CA ILE A 188 -0.47 -9.69 -5.54
C ILE A 188 0.00 -10.30 -6.87
N ASP A 189 0.18 -9.50 -7.91
CA ASP A 189 0.85 -9.92 -9.14
C ASP A 189 1.54 -8.75 -9.86
N THR A 190 2.10 -9.01 -11.04
CA THR A 190 2.80 -8.02 -11.88
C THR A 190 2.00 -7.67 -13.13
N LYS A 191 0.71 -8.02 -13.18
CA LYS A 191 -0.14 -7.80 -14.35
C LYS A 191 -0.68 -6.38 -14.32
N ILE A 192 0.07 -5.49 -14.95
CA ILE A 192 -0.33 -4.09 -15.11
C ILE A 192 -1.20 -3.88 -16.34
N ASN A 193 -2.26 -3.09 -16.21
CA ASN A 193 -2.99 -2.54 -17.34
C ASN A 193 -2.52 -1.09 -17.59
N ALA A 194 -1.70 -0.88 -18.61
CA ALA A 194 -1.15 0.44 -18.95
C ALA A 194 -2.25 1.51 -19.17
N LYS A 195 -3.45 1.12 -19.63
CA LYS A 195 -4.57 2.04 -19.82
C LYS A 195 -5.18 2.55 -18.51
N SER A 196 -4.93 1.88 -17.38
CA SER A 196 -5.45 2.30 -16.08
C SER A 196 -4.89 3.66 -15.65
N PHE A 197 -3.71 4.04 -16.15
CA PHE A 197 -3.07 5.32 -15.81
C PHE A 197 -3.53 6.49 -16.69
N GLU A 198 -4.39 6.24 -17.68
CA GLU A 198 -4.95 7.28 -18.54
C GLU A 198 -6.30 7.76 -17.98
N ILE A 199 -6.53 9.07 -17.99
CA ILE A 199 -7.86 9.62 -17.69
C ILE A 199 -8.81 9.23 -18.84
N PRO A 200 -9.93 8.57 -18.55
CA PRO A 200 -10.88 8.22 -19.60
C PRO A 200 -11.48 9.48 -20.26
N LYS A 201 -11.63 9.44 -21.59
CA LYS A 201 -12.01 10.60 -22.41
C LYS A 201 -13.42 11.15 -22.12
N ASP A 202 -14.25 10.37 -21.45
CA ASP A 202 -15.63 10.72 -21.08
C ASP A 202 -15.72 11.54 -19.78
N TYR A 203 -14.61 11.81 -19.09
CA TYR A 203 -14.62 12.57 -17.84
C TYR A 203 -14.50 14.08 -18.09
N ASN A 204 -15.32 14.84 -17.36
CA ASN A 204 -15.14 16.27 -17.23
C ASN A 204 -14.20 16.56 -16.05
N ILE A 205 -13.07 17.23 -16.31
CA ILE A 205 -12.03 17.51 -15.32
C ILE A 205 -12.03 18.98 -14.95
N SER A 206 -12.23 19.27 -13.66
CA SER A 206 -12.01 20.60 -13.09
C SER A 206 -10.56 20.76 -12.65
N GLU A 207 -9.99 21.94 -12.88
CA GLU A 207 -8.71 22.34 -12.30
C GLU A 207 -8.96 23.04 -10.97
N GLU A 208 -8.18 22.69 -9.94
CA GLU A 208 -8.18 23.32 -8.62
C GLU A 208 -6.81 23.91 -8.29
#